data_AF-A0A6L7MKF0-F1
#
_entry.id   AF-A0A6L7MKF0-F1
#
_cell.length_a   1.000
_cell.length_b   1.000
_cell.length_c   1.000
_cell.angle_alpha   90.00
_cell.angle_beta   90.00
_cell.angle_gamma   90.00
#
_symmetry.space_group_name_H-M   'P 1'
#
loop_
_entity.id
_entity.type
_entity.pdbx_description
1 polymer ?
#
loop_
_entity_poly.entity_id
_entity_poly.type
_entity_poly.pdbx_seq_one_letter_code
_entity_poly.pdbx_strand_id
1 'polypeptide(L)'
;MAYNKDGKHVPRKRVPCPATKRNGEICGSTPVSASGYCFAHDPELAYARAAGGRAKGKKVKAQKKLRELGLDDMVKGLREVFGELQAAPPSANNARAMAKIADTIMKMTEMAAEIDKEPKPAWDDVWSPFMP
;
A
#
# COMPACT_ATOMS: atom_id res chain seq x y z
N MET A 1 19.18 -15.87 19.55
CA MET A 1 19.69 -14.51 19.89
C MET A 1 20.99 -14.72 20.64
N ALA A 2 22.04 -13.94 20.37
CA ALA A 2 23.35 -14.14 20.99
C ALA A 2 23.54 -13.13 22.14
N TYR A 3 23.88 -13.63 23.31
CA TYR A 3 24.23 -12.83 24.48
C TYR A 3 25.71 -13.06 24.79
N ASN A 4 26.41 -12.03 25.24
CA ASN A 4 27.80 -12.19 25.69
C ASN A 4 27.84 -12.82 27.09
N LYS A 5 29.04 -13.13 27.57
CA LYS A 5 29.29 -13.66 28.93
C LYS A 5 28.78 -12.76 30.08
N ASP A 6 28.51 -11.49 29.78
CA ASP A 6 28.01 -10.49 30.73
C ASP A 6 26.48 -10.31 30.63
N GLY A 7 25.78 -11.20 29.89
CA GLY A 7 24.33 -11.14 29.70
C GLY A 7 23.84 -10.00 28.78
N LYS A 8 24.75 -9.25 28.14
CA LYS A 8 24.40 -8.16 27.22
C LYS A 8 24.05 -8.73 25.84
N HIS A 9 22.99 -8.20 25.25
CA HIS A 9 22.59 -8.56 23.89
C HIS A 9 23.68 -8.14 22.89
N VAL A 10 24.21 -9.09 22.14
CA VAL A 10 25.17 -8.81 21.07
C VAL A 10 24.39 -8.66 19.76
N PRO A 11 24.31 -7.45 19.17
CA PRO A 11 23.64 -7.29 17.89
C PRO A 11 24.38 -8.14 16.85
N ARG A 12 23.66 -9.08 16.22
CA ARG A 12 24.20 -9.79 15.06
C ARG A 12 24.57 -8.75 14.01
N LYS A 13 25.86 -8.71 13.63
CA LYS A 13 26.39 -7.82 12.60
C LYS A 13 25.63 -8.12 11.30
N ARG A 14 24.64 -7.30 10.95
CA ARG A 14 23.89 -7.46 9.70
C ARG A 14 24.83 -7.02 8.59
N VAL A 15 25.13 -7.92 7.65
CA VAL A 15 25.87 -7.57 6.44
C VAL A 15 24.97 -6.60 5.65
N PRO A 16 25.43 -5.38 5.32
CA PRO A 16 24.63 -4.43 4.55
C PRO A 16 24.52 -4.90 3.10
N CYS A 17 23.51 -4.39 2.38
CA CYS A 17 23.33 -4.63 0.96
C CYS A 17 24.60 -4.27 0.16
N PRO A 18 25.13 -5.16 -0.70
CA PRO A 18 26.40 -4.94 -1.39
C PRO A 18 26.29 -3.97 -2.59
N ALA A 19 25.09 -3.55 -2.96
CA ALA A 19 24.85 -2.64 -4.09
C ALA A 19 25.41 -1.23 -3.88
N THR A 20 25.74 -0.56 -4.99
CA THR A 20 26.16 0.84 -5.03
C THR A 20 24.98 1.71 -5.47
N LYS A 21 24.72 2.79 -4.73
CA LYS A 21 23.70 3.79 -5.06
C LYS A 21 24.12 4.59 -6.30
N ARG A 22 23.17 5.31 -6.90
CA ARG A 22 23.44 6.20 -8.06
C ARG A 22 24.47 7.30 -7.77
N ASN A 23 24.61 7.72 -6.51
CA ASN A 23 25.61 8.72 -6.08
C ASN A 23 27.00 8.11 -5.80
N GLY A 24 27.22 6.82 -6.08
CA GLY A 24 28.50 6.14 -5.85
C GLY A 24 28.69 5.60 -4.43
N GLU A 25 27.79 5.87 -3.49
CA GLU A 25 27.88 5.36 -2.12
C GLU A 25 27.41 3.91 -2.01
N ILE A 26 27.97 3.15 -1.06
CA ILE A 26 27.50 1.80 -0.74
C ILE A 26 26.11 1.85 -0.08
N CYS A 27 25.25 0.90 -0.43
CA CYS A 27 23.92 0.77 0.16
C CYS A 27 23.99 0.25 1.61
N GLY A 28 23.69 1.10 2.59
CA GLY A 28 23.64 0.70 4.01
C GLY A 28 22.38 -0.06 4.44
N SER A 29 21.45 -0.37 3.52
CA SER A 29 20.18 -1.01 3.86
C SER A 29 20.36 -2.47 4.24
N THR A 30 19.51 -2.97 5.14
CA THR A 30 19.52 -4.38 5.54
C THR A 30 19.02 -5.26 4.39
N PRO A 31 19.72 -6.36 4.05
CA PRO A 31 19.22 -7.37 3.11
C PRO A 31 17.90 -7.97 3.58
N VAL A 32 17.00 -8.25 2.64
CA VAL A 32 15.65 -8.77 2.94
C VAL A 32 15.45 -10.21 2.46
N SER A 33 16.38 -10.72 1.66
CA SER A 33 16.31 -12.01 1.00
C SER A 33 17.64 -12.77 1.11
N ALA A 34 17.61 -14.04 0.72
CA ALA A 34 18.81 -14.88 0.67
C ALA A 34 19.84 -14.41 -0.38
N SER A 35 19.45 -13.59 -1.34
CA SER A 35 20.34 -13.01 -2.35
C SER A 35 21.31 -11.96 -1.79
N GLY A 36 21.11 -11.54 -0.53
CA GLY A 36 21.99 -10.59 0.15
C GLY A 36 21.74 -9.12 -0.24
N TYR A 37 20.74 -8.84 -1.06
CA TYR A 37 20.35 -7.48 -1.44
C TYR A 37 19.18 -6.95 -0.60
N CYS A 38 19.08 -5.62 -0.49
CA CYS A 38 17.89 -4.99 0.09
C CYS A 38 16.74 -4.99 -0.93
N PHE A 39 15.51 -4.74 -0.46
CA PHE A 39 14.31 -4.72 -1.31
C PHE A 39 14.47 -3.88 -2.59
N ALA A 40 15.17 -2.75 -2.52
CA ALA A 40 15.37 -1.84 -3.64
C ALA A 40 16.37 -2.35 -4.70
N HIS A 41 17.35 -3.15 -4.29
CA HIS A 41 18.44 -3.61 -5.16
C HIS A 41 18.35 -5.10 -5.50
N ASP A 42 17.45 -5.85 -4.87
CA ASP A 42 17.25 -7.26 -5.17
C ASP A 42 16.66 -7.45 -6.57
N PRO A 43 17.36 -8.17 -7.47
CA PRO A 43 16.85 -8.50 -8.80
C PRO A 43 15.60 -9.38 -8.74
N GLU A 44 15.51 -10.30 -7.78
CA GLU A 44 14.39 -11.24 -7.64
C GLU A 44 13.09 -10.53 -7.25
N LEU A 45 13.22 -9.36 -6.60
CA LEU A 45 12.09 -8.51 -6.19
C LEU A 45 11.76 -7.42 -7.21
N ALA A 46 12.39 -7.42 -8.40
CA ALA A 46 12.07 -6.45 -9.45
C ALA A 46 10.60 -6.49 -9.85
N TYR A 47 10.03 -7.69 -9.99
CA TYR A 47 8.61 -7.86 -10.28
C TYR A 47 7.70 -7.34 -9.16
N ALA A 48 8.04 -7.64 -7.90
CA ALA A 48 7.30 -7.16 -6.74
C ALA A 48 7.35 -5.62 -6.60
N ARG A 49 8.48 -5.00 -6.95
CA ARG A 49 8.65 -3.54 -7.02
C ARG A 49 7.80 -2.94 -8.14
N ALA A 50 7.83 -3.53 -9.33
CA ALA A 50 7.03 -3.10 -10.48
C ALA A 50 5.51 -3.22 -10.23
N ALA A 51 5.09 -4.29 -9.54
CA ALA A 51 3.69 -4.51 -9.16
C ALA A 51 3.13 -3.48 -8.16
N GLY A 52 3.99 -2.64 -7.56
CA GLY A 52 3.57 -1.49 -6.76
C GLY A 52 2.81 -1.86 -5.49
N GLY A 53 3.52 -2.28 -4.44
CA GLY A 53 2.91 -2.61 -3.14
C GLY A 53 2.01 -1.50 -2.55
N ARG A 54 2.31 -0.23 -2.86
CA ARG A 54 1.47 0.92 -2.46
C ARG A 54 0.12 0.97 -3.19
N ALA A 55 0.07 0.63 -4.47
CA ALA A 55 -1.17 0.61 -5.24
C ALA A 55 -2.08 -0.54 -4.80
N LYS A 56 -1.49 -1.72 -4.53
CA LYS A 56 -2.21 -2.87 -3.95
C LYS A 56 -2.73 -2.56 -2.54
N GLY A 57 -1.91 -1.92 -1.70
CA GLY A 57 -2.31 -1.49 -0.36
C GLY A 57 -3.48 -0.49 -0.35
N LYS A 58 -3.47 0.51 -1.23
CA LYS A 58 -4.56 1.49 -1.36
C LYS A 58 -5.88 0.83 -1.77
N LYS A 59 -5.85 -0.09 -2.74
CA LYS A 59 -7.04 -0.82 -3.19
C LYS A 59 -7.65 -1.69 -2.08
N VAL A 60 -6.82 -2.44 -1.37
CA VAL A 60 -7.28 -3.29 -0.25
C VAL A 60 -7.88 -2.46 0.88
N LYS A 61 -7.26 -1.31 1.21
CA LYS A 61 -7.82 -0.37 2.20
C LYS A 61 -9.16 0.20 1.79
N ALA A 62 -9.28 0.71 0.56
CA ALA A 62 -10.54 1.26 0.05
C ALA A 62 -11.66 0.21 0.07
N GLN A 63 -11.38 -1.03 -0.33
CA GLN A 63 -12.35 -2.12 -0.29
C GLN A 63 -12.79 -2.45 1.14
N LYS A 64 -11.85 -2.52 2.10
CA LYS A 64 -12.17 -2.71 3.51
C LYS A 64 -13.07 -1.58 4.02
N LYS A 65 -12.78 -0.33 3.68
CA LYS A 65 -13.56 0.84 4.09
C LYS A 65 -14.96 0.88 3.49
N LEU A 66 -15.11 0.53 2.21
CA LEU A 66 -16.42 0.39 1.59
C LEU A 66 -17.29 -0.63 2.35
N ARG A 67 -16.69 -1.74 2.82
CA ARG A 67 -17.39 -2.71 3.68
C ARG A 67 -17.73 -2.16 5.06
N GLU A 68 -16.79 -1.48 5.71
CA GLU A 68 -17.04 -0.84 7.02
C GLU A 68 -18.17 0.18 6.96
N LEU A 69 -18.33 0.90 5.85
CA LEU A 69 -19.41 1.85 5.62
C LEU A 69 -20.71 1.25 5.08
N GLY A 70 -20.78 -0.07 4.85
CA GLY A 70 -21.94 -0.72 4.24
C GLY A 70 -22.19 -0.31 2.78
N LEU A 71 -21.18 0.20 2.08
CA LEU A 71 -21.27 0.67 0.69
C LEU A 71 -20.87 -0.39 -0.36
N ASP A 72 -20.36 -1.55 0.06
CA ASP A 72 -19.89 -2.61 -0.85
C ASP A 72 -21.03 -3.11 -1.76
N ASP A 73 -22.24 -3.30 -1.20
CA ASP A 73 -23.42 -3.74 -1.96
C ASP A 73 -23.89 -2.68 -2.97
N MET A 74 -23.80 -1.40 -2.60
CA MET A 74 -24.12 -0.30 -3.52
C MET A 74 -23.14 -0.27 -4.70
N VAL A 75 -21.84 -0.42 -4.44
CA VAL A 75 -20.82 -0.48 -5.50
C VAL A 75 -21.02 -1.71 -6.38
N LYS A 76 -21.42 -2.86 -5.79
CA LYS A 76 -21.74 -4.07 -6.54
C LYS A 76 -22.94 -3.86 -7.47
N GLY A 77 -24.05 -3.34 -6.97
CA GLY A 77 -25.23 -3.05 -7.79
C GLY A 77 -24.95 -2.06 -8.92
N LEU A 78 -24.15 -1.01 -8.65
CA LEU A 78 -23.71 -0.08 -9.70
C LEU A 78 -22.89 -0.77 -10.81
N ARG A 79 -22.04 -1.74 -10.45
CA ARG A 79 -21.26 -2.52 -11.45
C ARG A 79 -22.15 -3.44 -12.28
N GLU A 80 -23.16 -4.04 -11.66
CA GLU A 80 -24.14 -4.88 -12.36
C GLU A 80 -24.92 -4.05 -13.39
N VAL A 81 -25.49 -2.92 -12.98
CA VAL A 81 -26.20 -1.99 -13.89
C VAL A 81 -25.27 -1.46 -15.00
N PHE A 82 -24.01 -1.18 -14.69
CA PHE A 82 -23.03 -0.80 -15.71
C PHE A 82 -22.86 -1.91 -16.77
N GLY A 83 -22.76 -3.17 -16.34
CA GLY A 83 -22.65 -4.32 -17.24
C GLY A 83 -23.90 -4.51 -18.11
N GLU A 84 -25.09 -4.33 -17.54
CA GLU A 84 -26.36 -4.37 -18.28
C GLU A 84 -26.43 -3.28 -19.35
N LEU A 85 -26.07 -2.04 -19.00
CA LEU A 85 -26.05 -0.92 -19.96
C LEU A 85 -25.00 -1.10 -21.05
N GLN A 86 -23.87 -1.74 -20.74
CA GLN A 86 -22.83 -2.05 -21.71
C GLN A 86 -23.28 -3.14 -22.70
N ALA A 87 -24.09 -4.10 -22.25
CA ALA A 87 -24.63 -5.17 -23.08
C ALA A 87 -25.84 -4.73 -23.91
N ALA A 88 -26.52 -3.65 -23.51
CA ALA A 88 -27.65 -3.09 -24.24
C ALA A 88 -27.23 -2.45 -25.59
N PRO A 89 -28.16 -2.27 -26.54
CA PRO A 89 -27.88 -1.56 -27.79
C PRO A 89 -27.26 -0.18 -27.53
N PRO A 90 -26.26 0.25 -28.32
CA PRO A 90 -25.60 1.53 -28.12
C PRO A 90 -26.61 2.69 -28.19
N SER A 91 -26.66 3.49 -27.13
CA SER A 91 -27.45 4.71 -27.11
C SER A 91 -26.72 5.81 -26.35
N ALA A 92 -27.00 7.07 -26.70
CA ALA A 92 -26.43 8.22 -26.00
C ALA A 92 -26.82 8.26 -24.51
N ASN A 93 -28.04 7.78 -24.19
CA ASN A 93 -28.51 7.70 -22.82
C ASN A 93 -27.73 6.64 -22.02
N ASN A 94 -27.49 5.47 -22.62
CA ASN A 94 -26.69 4.42 -21.98
C ASN A 94 -25.25 4.89 -21.74
N ALA A 95 -24.63 5.54 -22.73
CA ALA A 95 -23.28 6.08 -22.59
C ALA A 95 -23.18 7.12 -21.45
N ARG A 96 -24.16 8.02 -21.33
CA ARG A 96 -24.22 9.01 -20.25
C ARG A 96 -24.41 8.36 -18.88
N ALA A 97 -25.31 7.38 -18.78
CA ALA A 97 -25.55 6.64 -17.55
C ALA A 97 -24.30 5.85 -17.11
N MET A 98 -23.64 5.16 -18.05
CA MET A 98 -22.38 4.47 -17.80
C MET A 98 -21.28 5.42 -17.32
N ALA A 99 -21.11 6.58 -17.97
CA ALA A 99 -20.15 7.59 -17.54
C ALA A 99 -20.45 8.09 -16.11
N LYS A 100 -21.73 8.30 -15.78
CA LYS A 100 -22.14 8.72 -14.44
C LYS A 100 -21.90 7.65 -13.38
N ILE A 101 -22.17 6.39 -13.70
CA ILE A 101 -21.89 5.25 -12.82
C ILE A 101 -20.39 5.13 -12.56
N ALA A 102 -19.56 5.22 -13.61
CA ALA A 102 -18.11 5.18 -13.48
C ALA A 102 -17.59 6.32 -12.58
N ASP A 103 -18.05 7.56 -12.80
CA ASP A 103 -17.71 8.72 -11.96
C ASP A 103 -18.11 8.51 -10.49
N THR A 104 -19.30 7.96 -10.26
CA THR A 104 -19.81 7.69 -8.91
C THR A 104 -18.97 6.63 -8.20
N ILE A 105 -18.63 5.52 -8.87
CA ILE A 105 -17.78 4.47 -8.31
C ILE A 105 -16.39 5.03 -7.98
N MET A 106 -15.78 5.84 -8.86
CA MET A 106 -14.47 6.45 -8.61
C MET A 106 -14.51 7.31 -7.35
N LYS A 107 -15.48 8.22 -7.23
CA LYS A 107 -15.65 9.09 -6.05
C LYS A 107 -15.84 8.29 -4.77
N MET A 108 -16.67 7.25 -4.78
CA MET A 108 -16.87 6.39 -3.61
C MET A 108 -15.57 5.69 -3.18
N THR A 109 -14.78 5.19 -4.13
CA THR A 109 -13.50 4.54 -3.82
C THR A 109 -12.43 5.51 -3.33
N GLU A 110 -12.41 6.75 -3.84
CA GLU A 110 -11.50 7.81 -3.40
C GLU A 110 -11.85 8.27 -1.99
N MET A 111 -13.12 8.60 -1.72
CA MET A 111 -13.58 8.96 -0.38
C MET A 111 -13.26 7.84 0.63
N ALA A 112 -13.53 6.58 0.27
CA ALA A 112 -13.19 5.45 1.12
C ALA A 112 -11.69 5.32 1.43
N ALA A 113 -10.81 5.73 0.50
CA ALA A 113 -9.36 5.72 0.70
C ALA A 113 -8.85 6.86 1.59
N GLU A 114 -9.64 7.92 1.77
CA GLU A 114 -9.27 9.16 2.45
C GLU A 114 -9.77 9.23 3.91
N ILE A 115 -10.70 8.36 4.32
CA ILE A 115 -11.32 8.35 5.67
C ILE A 115 -10.31 8.19 6.81
N ASP A 116 -9.18 7.51 6.59
CA ASP A 116 -8.14 7.32 7.63
C ASP A 116 -7.09 8.46 7.64
N LYS A 117 -7.29 9.57 6.92
CA LYS A 117 -6.46 10.78 7.06
C LYS A 117 -6.91 11.66 8.24
N GLU A 118 -7.48 11.08 9.29
CA GLU A 118 -7.48 11.76 10.57
C GLU A 118 -6.02 12.13 10.92
N PRO A 119 -5.75 13.36 11.36
CA PRO A 119 -4.41 13.75 11.73
C PRO A 119 -3.94 12.77 12.80
N LYS A 120 -2.81 12.10 12.55
CA LYS A 120 -2.14 11.34 13.59
C LYS A 120 -2.09 12.22 14.84
N PRO A 121 -2.54 11.73 16.00
CA PRO A 121 -2.45 12.53 17.21
C PRO A 121 -0.97 12.87 17.43
N ALA A 122 -0.70 14.15 17.72
CA ALA A 122 0.64 14.76 17.74
C ALA A 122 1.61 14.18 18.80
N TRP A 123 1.25 13.07 19.47
CA TRP A 123 2.11 12.42 20.45
C TRP A 123 3.17 11.50 19.83
N ASP A 124 3.11 11.20 18.52
CA ASP A 124 4.22 10.53 17.79
C ASP A 124 5.50 11.40 17.73
N ASP A 125 5.37 12.72 17.94
CA ASP A 125 6.49 13.69 17.92
C ASP A 125 7.05 14.01 19.33
N VAL A 126 6.43 13.49 20.40
CA VAL A 126 6.97 13.62 21.74
C VAL A 126 7.92 12.47 21.99
N TRP A 127 9.19 12.73 21.70
CA TRP A 127 10.35 12.11 22.31
C TRP A 127 9.98 11.60 23.71
N SER A 128 9.97 10.29 23.91
CA SER A 128 10.01 9.72 25.25
C SER A 128 11.48 9.70 25.64
N PRO A 129 12.00 10.70 26.38
CA PRO A 129 13.29 10.52 27.02
C PRO A 129 13.09 9.43 28.06
N PHE A 130 13.89 8.41 27.90
CA PHE A 130 14.17 7.43 28.92
C PHE A 130 14.41 8.11 30.28
N MET A 131 13.62 7.70 31.27
CA MET A 131 13.99 7.49 32.69
C MET A 131 14.19 8.74 33.58
N PRO A 132 14.13 8.59 34.92
CA PRO A 132 14.66 7.51 35.78
C PRO A 132 13.83 6.22 35.86
#